data_AF-A0A1E4ZYM2-F1
#
_entry.id   AF-A0A1E4ZYM2-F1
#
_cell.length_a   1.000
_cell.length_b   1.000
_cell.length_c   1.000
_cell.angle_alpha   90.00
_cell.angle_beta   90.00
_cell.angle_gamma   90.00
#
_symmetry.space_group_name_H-M   'P 1'
#
loop_
_entity.id
_entity.type
_entity.pdbx_description
1 polymer ?
#
loop_
_entity_poly.entity_id
_entity_poly.type
_entity_poly.pdbx_seq_one_letter_code
_entity_poly.pdbx_strand_id
1 'polypeptide(L)' 'MICIRADNIDEIFQALVANGLKTTESQTLPGLTMGLVNQTWAMREFPVRDPDGSRLTFGQCLMD' A
#
# COMPACT_ATOMS: atom_id res chain seq x y z
N MET A 1 -0.14 -3.31 12.91
CA MET A 1 -0.05 -3.48 11.44
C MET A 1 -1.28 -4.24 11.01
N ILE A 2 -2.00 -3.72 10.02
CA ILE A 2 -3.22 -4.34 9.49
C ILE A 2 -2.97 -4.69 8.02
N CYS A 3 -3.25 -5.93 7.64
CA CYS A 3 -3.19 -6.35 6.24
C CYS A 3 -4.60 -6.31 5.65
N ILE A 4 -4.75 -5.60 4.53
CA ILE A 4 -6.00 -5.43 3.80
C ILE A 4 -5.86 -6.23 2.51
N ARG A 5 -6.71 -7.25 2.34
CA ARG A 5 -6.79 -7.99 1.09
C ARG A 5 -7.38 -7.09 0.02
N ALA A 6 -6.73 -7.04 -1.13
CA ALA A 6 -7.16 -6.33 -2.33
C ALA A 6 -7.36 -7.32 -3.48
N ASP A 7 -8.45 -7.16 -4.24
CA ASP A 7 -8.72 -7.99 -5.42
C ASP A 7 -8.19 -7.35 -6.72
N ASN A 8 -8.11 -6.02 -6.79
CA ASN A 8 -7.45 -5.27 -7.87
C ASN A 8 -6.54 -4.20 -7.29
N ILE A 9 -5.37 -4.60 -6.82
CA ILE A 9 -4.47 -3.72 -6.07
C ILE A 9 -3.92 -2.56 -6.90
N ASP A 10 -3.74 -2.75 -8.20
CA ASP A 10 -3.31 -1.70 -9.13
C ASP A 10 -4.35 -0.58 -9.21
N GLU A 11 -5.63 -0.92 -9.33
CA GLU A 11 -6.72 0.07 -9.38
C GLU A 11 -6.84 0.83 -8.06
N ILE A 12 -6.77 0.14 -6.92
CA ILE A 12 -6.80 0.78 -5.59
C ILE A 12 -5.60 1.72 -5.43
N PHE A 13 -4.40 1.28 -5.80
CA PHE A 13 -3.20 2.10 -5.71
C PHE A 13 -3.33 3.37 -6.57
N GLN A 14 -3.74 3.22 -7.82
CA GLN A 14 -3.94 4.37 -8.73
C GLN A 14 -5.02 5.33 -8.20
N ALA A 15 -6.14 4.81 -7.69
CA ALA A 15 -7.18 5.62 -7.10
C ALA A 15 -6.67 6.44 -5.90
N LEU A 16 -5.89 5.82 -4.99
CA LEU A 16 -5.35 6.53 -3.83
C LEU A 16 -4.34 7.62 -4.23
N VAL A 17 -3.44 7.33 -5.17
CA VAL A 17 -2.48 8.32 -5.69
C VAL A 17 -3.20 9.47 -6.39
N ALA A 18 -4.21 9.18 -7.21
CA ALA A 18 -5.04 10.19 -7.88
C ALA A 18 -5.80 11.08 -6.88
N ASN A 19 -6.14 10.55 -5.71
CA ASN A 19 -6.75 11.30 -4.60
C ASN A 19 -5.73 12.01 -3.70
N GLY A 20 -4.46 12.10 -4.12
CA GLY A 20 -3.44 12.91 -3.45
C GLY A 20 -2.60 12.16 -2.42
N LEU A 21 -2.70 10.83 -2.34
CA LEU A 21 -1.77 10.04 -1.55
C LEU A 21 -0.37 10.11 -2.18
N LYS A 22 0.62 10.56 -1.40
CA LYS A 22 2.00 10.76 -1.87
C LYS A 22 2.97 9.81 -1.18
N THR A 23 4.04 9.48 -1.89
CA THR A 23 5.21 8.81 -1.29
C THR A 23 5.91 9.75 -0.34
N THR A 24 6.21 9.27 0.87
CA THR A 24 7.01 9.98 1.86
C THR A 24 8.36 9.29 1.99
N GLU A 25 9.43 10.08 2.06
CA GLU A 25 10.78 9.56 2.41
C GLU A 25 10.88 9.22 3.90
N SER A 26 9.95 9.73 4.72
CA SER A 26 9.88 9.47 6.15
C SER A 26 8.93 8.32 6.47
N GLN A 27 9.43 7.33 7.21
CA GLN A 27 8.63 6.22 7.73
C GLN A 27 7.69 6.60 8.88
N THR A 28 7.77 7.83 9.39
CA THR A 28 6.95 8.32 10.50
C THR A 28 5.84 9.27 10.05
N LEU A 29 5.92 9.82 8.82
CA LEU A 29 4.89 10.70 8.28
C LEU A 29 3.77 9.90 7.61
N PRO A 30 2.54 10.45 7.58
CA PRO A 30 1.44 9.85 6.84
C PRO A 30 1.73 9.80 5.33
N GLY A 31 1.22 8.77 4.66
CA GLY A 31 1.37 8.58 3.22
C GLY A 31 1.85 7.19 2.83
N LEU A 32 2.21 7.04 1.56
CA LEU A 32 2.83 5.83 1.04
C LEU A 32 4.26 5.72 1.56
N THR A 33 4.57 4.66 2.29
CA THR A 33 5.94 4.43 2.77
C THR A 33 6.78 3.68 1.74
N MET A 34 6.14 3.12 0.71
CA MET A 34 6.76 2.48 -0.45
C MET A 34 5.74 2.44 -1.60
N GLY A 35 6.21 2.39 -2.85
CA GLY A 35 5.36 2.16 -4.01
C GLY A 35 4.78 0.73 -4.05
N LEU A 36 3.92 0.50 -5.04
CA LEU A 36 3.39 -0.84 -5.34
C LEU A 36 4.51 -1.78 -5.81
N VAL A 37 4.70 -2.90 -5.12
CA VAL A 37 5.77 -3.86 -5.41
C VAL A 37 5.26 -5.28 -5.51
N ASN A 38 5.89 -6.07 -6.39
CA ASN A 38 5.76 -7.53 -6.40
C ASN A 38 6.81 -8.10 -5.43
N GLN A 39 6.34 -8.81 -4.42
CA GLN A 39 7.17 -9.48 -3.43
C GLN A 39 7.59 -10.88 -3.90
N THR A 40 8.66 -11.41 -3.30
CA THR A 40 9.22 -12.73 -3.62
C THR A 40 8.30 -13.89 -3.20
N TRP A 41 7.30 -13.64 -2.36
CA TRP A 41 6.30 -14.62 -1.88
C TRP A 41 4.96 -14.51 -2.63
N ALA A 42 5.00 -14.11 -3.91
CA ALA A 42 3.84 -14.01 -4.81
C ALA A 42 2.69 -13.13 -4.27
N MET A 43 3.04 -12.04 -3.60
CA MET A 43 2.11 -10.98 -3.22
C MET A 43 2.48 -9.71 -3.99
N ARG A 44 1.47 -8.96 -4.41
CA ARG A 44 1.64 -7.57 -4.82
C ARG A 44 1.11 -6.70 -3.69
N GLU A 45 1.90 -5.76 -3.19
CA GLU A 45 1.53 -4.99 -2.01
C GLU A 45 2.09 -3.56 -1.98
N PHE A 46 1.43 -2.71 -1.20
CA PHE A 46 1.97 -1.40 -0.83
C PHE A 46 1.55 -1.02 0.61
N PRO A 47 2.49 -0.47 1.41
CA PRO A 47 2.21 0.05 2.74
C PRO A 47 1.80 1.53 2.74
N VAL A 48 0.82 1.86 3.58
CA VAL A 48 0.35 3.21 3.88
C VAL A 48 0.42 3.46 5.38
N ARG A 49 0.88 4.64 5.78
CA ARG A 49 0.73 5.15 7.14
C ARG A 49 -0.40 6.17 7.17
N ASP A 50 -1.37 5.98 8.06
CA ASP A 50 -2.46 6.93 8.25
C ASP A 50 -2.02 8.11 9.14
N PRO A 51 -2.83 9.19 9.25
CA PRO A 51 -2.53 10.33 10.11
C PRO A 51 -2.33 10.00 11.59
N ASP A 52 -2.97 8.93 12.08
CA ASP A 52 -2.86 8.47 13.47
C ASP A 52 -1.61 7.61 13.71
N GLY A 53 -0.85 7.30 12.65
CA GLY A 53 0.37 6.52 12.70
C GLY A 53 0.16 5.00 12.61
N SER A 54 -1.04 4.54 12.32
CA SER A 54 -1.29 3.13 12.00
C SER A 54 -0.69 2.78 10.66
N ARG A 55 -0.11 1.58 10.56
CA ARG A 55 0.40 1.02 9.31
C ARG A 55 -0.61 0.03 8.73
N LEU A 56 -1.10 0.35 7.54
CA LEU A 56 -1.95 -0.49 6.70
C LEU A 56 -1.11 -1.04 5.54
N THR A 57 -1.20 -2.32 5.25
CA THR A 57 -0.57 -2.92 4.06
C THR A 57 -1.68 -3.50 3.19
N PHE A 58 -1.85 -2.94 2.00
CA PHE A 58 -2.74 -3.50 0.98
C PHE A 58 -1.99 -4.60 0.26
N GLY A 59 -2.60 -5.77 0.09
CA GLY A 59 -1.96 -6.93 -0.53
C GLY A 59 -2.93 -7.75 -1.37
N GLN A 60 -2.46 -8.18 -2.54
CA GLN A 60 -3.14 -9.10 -3.44
C GLN A 60 -2.27 -10.34 -3.66
N CYS A 61 -2.86 -11.52 -3.52
CA CYS A 61 -2.20 -12.78 -3.89
C CYS A 61 -2.11 -12.85 -5.42
N LEU A 62 -0.93 -13.16 -5.93
CA LEU A 62 -0.67 -13.35 -7.36
C LEU A 62 -0.83 -14.82 -7.79
N MET A 63 -0.98 -15.72 -6.81
CA MET A 63 -1.38 -17.10 -7.05
C MET A 63 -2.91 -17.17 -6.91
N ASP A 64 -3.62 -16.97 -8.02
CA ASP A 64 -5.01 -17.41 -8.19
C ASP A 64 -5.04 -18.63 -9.12
#